data_AF-A0A957LQ48-F1
#
_entry.id   AF-A0A957LQ48-F1
#
_cell.length_a   1.000
_cell.length_b   1.000
_cell.length_c   1.000
_cell.angle_alpha   90.00
_cell.angle_beta   90.00
_cell.angle_gamma   90.00
#
_symmetry.space_group_name_H-M   'P 1'
#
loop_
_entity.id
_entity.type
_entity.pdbx_description
1 polymer ?
#
loop_
_entity_poly.entity_id
_entity_poly.type
_entity_poly.pdbx_seq_one_letter_code
_entity_poly.pdbx_strand_id
1 'polypeptide(L)'
;WRMRRAISWQYQHEIVAATPKPANWLVVRFEDFVNQQDATLARLEAYLGFPLGRIIVRREPVGRYDRAEGPSYFDFLEEGMREFGYEIPGMERG
;
A
#
# COMPACT_ATOMS: atom_id res chain seq x y z
N TRP A 1 13.21 10.43 11.43
CA TRP A 1 13.16 10.05 10.00
C TRP A 1 11.76 9.58 9.56
N ARG A 2 11.00 8.82 10.38
CA ARG A 2 9.64 8.35 10.03
C ARG A 2 8.66 9.47 9.69
N MET A 3 8.62 10.54 10.49
CA MET A 3 7.82 11.74 10.17
C MET A 3 8.08 12.26 8.75
N ARG A 4 9.36 12.38 8.34
CA ARG A 4 9.70 12.82 6.97
C ARG A 4 9.22 11.85 5.90
N ARG A 5 9.22 10.54 6.18
CA ARG A 5 8.68 9.53 5.24
C ARG A 5 7.16 9.59 5.18
N ALA A 6 6.48 9.78 6.31
CA ALA A 6 5.03 9.95 6.37
C ALA A 6 4.61 11.21 5.60
N ILE A 7 5.30 12.33 5.79
CA ILE A 7 5.09 13.56 5.00
C ILE A 7 5.34 13.32 3.51
N SER A 8 6.42 12.63 3.16
CA SER A 8 6.71 12.29 1.76
C SER A 8 5.63 11.41 1.13
N TRP A 9 5.07 10.47 1.90
CA TRP A 9 3.97 9.63 1.45
C TRP A 9 2.69 10.44 1.27
N GLN A 10 2.34 11.27 2.25
CA GLN A 10 1.17 12.16 2.22
C GLN A 10 1.23 13.07 0.99
N TYR A 11 2.38 13.70 0.73
CA TYR A 11 2.58 14.53 -0.44
C TYR A 11 2.36 13.78 -1.76
N GLN A 12 2.84 12.53 -1.86
CA GLN A 12 2.61 11.70 -3.05
C GLN A 12 1.13 11.30 -3.19
N HIS A 13 0.47 10.98 -2.08
CA HIS A 13 -0.96 10.66 -2.05
C HIS A 13 -1.80 11.85 -2.51
N GLU A 14 -1.52 13.04 -2.01
CA GLU A 14 -2.21 14.28 -2.40
C GLU A 14 -2.03 14.60 -3.90
N ILE A 15 -0.83 14.42 -4.45
CA ILE A 15 -0.62 14.57 -5.91
C ILE A 15 -1.48 13.59 -6.69
N VAL A 16 -1.48 12.32 -6.27
CA VAL A 16 -2.23 11.25 -6.92
C VAL A 16 -3.75 11.45 -6.78
N ALA A 17 -4.22 12.02 -5.66
CA ALA A 17 -5.62 12.35 -5.43
C ALA A 17 -6.07 13.58 -6.26
N ALA A 18 -5.20 14.58 -6.39
CA ALA A 18 -5.48 15.80 -7.18
C ALA A 18 -5.39 15.57 -8.71
N THR A 19 -4.80 14.45 -9.14
CA THR A 19 -4.63 14.12 -10.56
C THR A 19 -5.80 13.24 -11.04
N PRO A 20 -6.50 13.59 -12.14
CA PRO A 20 -7.50 12.72 -12.75
C PRO A 20 -6.93 11.33 -13.04
N LYS A 21 -7.63 10.28 -12.61
CA LYS A 21 -7.17 8.91 -12.86
C LYS A 21 -7.23 8.60 -14.36
N PRO A 22 -6.17 8.07 -14.97
CA PRO A 22 -6.22 7.65 -16.36
C PRO A 22 -7.17 6.45 -16.52
N ALA A 23 -7.69 6.25 -17.72
CA ALA A 23 -8.59 5.13 -18.02
C ALA A 23 -7.96 3.76 -17.73
N ASN A 24 -6.64 3.65 -17.91
CA ASN A 24 -5.87 2.46 -17.59
C ASN A 24 -5.12 2.68 -16.26
N TRP A 25 -5.78 2.36 -15.15
CA TRP A 25 -5.24 2.47 -13.79
C TRP A 25 -5.52 1.20 -12.98
N LEU A 26 -4.48 0.66 -12.32
CA LEU A 26 -4.60 -0.51 -11.45
C LEU A 26 -3.83 -0.29 -10.15
N VAL A 27 -4.50 -0.44 -9.01
CA VAL A 27 -3.87 -0.41 -7.69
C VAL A 27 -3.51 -1.83 -7.24
N VAL A 28 -2.28 -1.99 -6.78
CA VAL A 28 -1.76 -3.22 -6.18
C VAL A 28 -1.22 -2.89 -4.80
N ARG A 29 -1.73 -3.58 -3.77
CA ARG A 29 -1.22 -3.46 -2.41
C ARG A 29 0.02 -4.31 -2.24
N PHE A 30 1.03 -3.76 -1.56
CA PHE A 30 2.31 -4.43 -1.35
C PHE A 30 2.14 -5.76 -0.61
N GLU A 31 1.33 -5.77 0.44
CA GLU A 31 1.02 -6.93 1.27
C GLU A 31 0.37 -8.05 0.46
N ASP A 32 -0.54 -7.72 -0.47
CA ASP A 32 -1.20 -8.71 -1.32
C ASP A 32 -0.21 -9.31 -2.33
N PHE A 33 0.65 -8.48 -2.93
CA PHE A 33 1.69 -8.96 -3.84
C PHE A 33 2.68 -9.91 -3.13
N VAL A 34 3.01 -9.65 -1.86
CA VAL A 34 3.94 -10.48 -1.09
C VAL A 34 3.28 -11.75 -0.56
N ASN A 35 2.06 -11.64 0.00
CA ASN A 35 1.39 -12.75 0.69
C ASN A 35 0.57 -13.63 -0.26
N GLN A 36 0.01 -13.04 -1.32
CA GLN A 36 -0.89 -13.65 -2.29
C GLN A 36 -0.36 -13.44 -3.72
N GLN A 37 0.94 -13.67 -3.89
CA GLN A 37 1.67 -13.35 -5.11
C GLN A 37 1.04 -13.95 -6.37
N ASP A 38 0.64 -15.23 -6.35
CA ASP A 38 0.05 -15.88 -7.53
C ASP A 38 -1.27 -15.25 -7.95
N ALA A 39 -2.16 -14.94 -6.99
CA ALA A 39 -3.43 -14.28 -7.28
C ALA A 39 -3.22 -12.84 -7.79
N THR A 40 -2.23 -12.14 -7.23
CA THR A 40 -1.91 -10.77 -7.65
C THR A 40 -1.29 -10.74 -9.04
N LEU A 41 -0.39 -11.69 -9.36
CA LEU A 41 0.20 -11.84 -10.69
C LEU A 41 -0.86 -12.19 -11.72
N ALA A 42 -1.77 -13.12 -11.45
CA ALA A 42 -2.85 -13.46 -12.38
C ALA A 42 -3.74 -12.24 -12.72
N ARG A 43 -4.08 -11.42 -11.71
CA ARG A 43 -4.82 -10.16 -11.92
C ARG A 43 -4.02 -9.17 -12.78
N LEU A 44 -2.71 -9.07 -12.55
CA LEU A 44 -1.82 -8.19 -13.30
C LEU A 44 -1.65 -8.65 -14.75
N GLU A 45 -1.46 -9.94 -14.99
CA GLU A 45 -1.35 -10.52 -16.33
C GLU A 45 -2.63 -10.33 -17.12
N ALA A 46 -3.80 -10.53 -16.49
CA ALA A 46 -5.09 -10.27 -17.12
C ALA A 46 -5.27 -8.78 -17.49
N TYR A 47 -4.79 -7.87 -16.64
CA TYR A 47 -4.83 -6.43 -16.90
C TYR A 47 -3.84 -6.00 -17.99
N LEU A 48 -2.65 -6.57 -18.01
CA LEU A 48 -1.56 -6.19 -18.93
C LEU A 48 -1.63 -6.91 -20.29
N GLY A 49 -2.26 -8.08 -20.35
CA GLY A 49 -2.41 -8.88 -21.57
C GLY A 49 -1.18 -9.71 -21.94
N PHE A 50 -0.19 -9.87 -21.03
CA PHE A 50 1.00 -10.68 -21.26
C PHE A 50 1.48 -11.34 -19.96
N PRO A 51 2.20 -12.47 -20.04
CA PRO A 51 2.68 -13.20 -18.86
C PRO A 51 3.79 -12.45 -18.12
N LEU A 52 3.78 -12.51 -16.79
CA LEU A 52 4.77 -11.87 -15.93
C LEU A 52 5.77 -12.89 -15.37
N GLY A 53 7.04 -12.50 -15.34
CA GLY A 53 8.07 -13.28 -14.66
C GLY A 53 7.87 -13.28 -13.15
N ARG A 54 7.81 -14.46 -12.54
CA ARG A 54 7.72 -14.59 -11.08
C ARG A 54 9.10 -14.45 -10.43
N ILE A 55 9.20 -13.55 -9.46
CA ILE A 55 10.39 -13.37 -8.62
C ILE A 55 10.15 -13.88 -7.20
N ILE A 56 11.20 -14.34 -6.52
CA ILE A 56 11.11 -14.67 -5.10
C ILE A 56 11.03 -13.37 -4.29
N VAL A 57 9.93 -13.20 -3.54
CA VAL A 57 9.71 -12.04 -2.68
C VAL A 57 9.89 -12.43 -1.22
N ARG A 58 10.69 -11.65 -0.48
CA ARG A 58 10.86 -11.87 0.97
C ARG A 58 9.63 -11.36 1.70
N ARG A 59 9.08 -12.18 2.60
CA ARG A 59 7.91 -11.82 3.42
C ARG A 59 8.23 -10.93 4.61
N GLU A 60 9.48 -10.96 5.09
CA GLU A 60 9.96 -10.21 6.26
C GLU A 60 9.58 -8.71 6.32
N PRO A 61 9.54 -7.94 5.20
CA PRO A 61 9.16 -6.54 5.25
C PRO A 61 7.69 -6.28 5.59
N VAL A 62 6.79 -7.24 5.34
CA VAL A 62 5.36 -7.11 5.65
C VAL A 62 5.18 -7.09 7.17
N GLY A 63 4.43 -6.11 7.68
CA GLY A 63 4.22 -5.95 9.13
C GLY A 63 5.44 -5.46 9.91
N ARG A 64 6.53 -5.04 9.24
CA ARG A 64 7.70 -4.47 9.92
C ARG A 64 7.35 -3.22 10.73
N TYR A 65 6.33 -2.47 10.31
CA TYR A 65 5.87 -1.27 11.00
C TYR A 65 5.26 -1.56 12.39
N ASP A 66 4.66 -2.75 12.59
CA ASP A 66 4.05 -3.16 13.87
C ASP A 66 5.08 -3.41 14.96
N ARG A 67 6.28 -3.87 14.56
CA ARG A 67 7.38 -4.20 15.46
C ARG A 67 8.34 -3.04 15.68
N ALA A 68 8.03 -1.89 15.10
CA ALA A 68 8.91 -0.74 15.12
C ALA A 68 8.74 0.04 16.43
N GLU A 69 9.84 0.31 17.13
CA GLU A 69 9.80 1.21 18.30
C GLU A 69 9.51 2.65 17.86
N GLY A 70 8.55 3.31 18.52
CA GLY A 70 8.12 4.68 18.25
C GLY A 70 6.90 4.79 17.31
N PRO A 71 6.42 6.02 17.00
CA PRO A 71 5.20 6.20 16.22
C PRO A 71 5.38 5.74 14.77
N SER A 72 4.46 4.90 14.32
CA SER A 72 4.29 4.48 12.92
C SER A 72 3.04 5.11 12.27
N TYR A 73 2.11 5.61 13.09
CA TYR A 73 0.91 6.33 12.68
C TYR A 73 1.02 7.83 12.98
N PHE A 74 0.43 8.64 12.11
CA PHE A 74 0.28 10.08 12.24
C PHE A 74 -1.10 10.45 11.69
N ASP A 75 -1.84 11.33 12.37
CA ASP A 75 -3.27 11.58 12.08
C ASP A 75 -3.54 12.00 10.63
N PHE A 76 -2.62 12.72 9.99
CA PHE A 76 -2.75 13.11 8.59
C PHE A 76 -2.75 11.94 7.60
N LEU A 77 -2.36 10.73 8.03
CA LEU A 77 -2.39 9.52 7.19
C LEU A 77 -3.76 8.84 7.18
N GLU A 78 -4.70 9.23 8.05
CA GLU A 78 -5.95 8.51 8.27
C GLU A 78 -6.75 8.32 6.97
N GLU A 79 -6.94 9.39 6.20
CA GLU A 79 -7.72 9.37 4.96
C GLU A 79 -7.17 8.34 3.98
N GLY A 80 -5.86 8.42 3.70
CA GLY A 80 -5.22 7.49 2.79
C GLY A 80 -5.16 6.05 3.32
N MET A 81 -5.01 5.86 4.63
CA MET A 81 -5.11 4.53 5.24
C MET A 81 -6.52 3.93 5.08
N ARG A 82 -7.58 4.73 5.25
CA ARG A 82 -8.96 4.29 5.00
C ARG A 82 -9.20 3.97 3.53
N GLU A 83 -8.73 4.80 2.61
CA GLU A 83 -8.86 4.59 1.16
C GLU A 83 -8.31 3.22 0.73
N PHE A 84 -7.16 2.83 1.28
CA PHE A 84 -6.51 1.56 0.94
C PHE A 84 -6.85 0.40 1.90
N GLY A 85 -7.80 0.61 2.82
CA GLY A 85 -8.30 -0.43 3.73
C GLY A 85 -7.28 -0.89 4.78
N TYR A 86 -6.41 -0.01 5.26
CA TYR A 86 -5.55 -0.26 6.41
C TYR A 86 -6.29 0.03 7.72
N GLU A 87 -5.98 -0.73 8.77
CA GLU A 87 -6.51 -0.49 10.11
C GLU A 87 -5.87 0.78 10.72
N ILE A 88 -6.70 1.65 11.30
CA ILE A 88 -6.23 2.85 12.01
C ILE A 88 -5.94 2.50 13.47
N PRO A 89 -4.69 2.66 13.95
CA PRO A 89 -4.36 2.37 15.35
C PRO A 89 -5.18 3.21 16.33
N GLY A 90 -5.72 2.57 17.37
CA GLY A 90 -6.50 3.25 18.41
C GLY A 90 -7.98 3.48 18.09
N MET A 91 -8.46 3.09 16.90
CA MET A 91 -9.89 3.05 16.60
C MET A 91 -10.45 1.66 16.97
N GLU A 92 -11.20 1.55 18.07
CA GLU A 92 -11.93 0.31 18.37
C GLU A 92 -12.99 0.05 17.29
N ARG A 93 -13.11 -1.20 16.83
CA ARG A 93 -14.19 -1.61 15.94
C ARG A 93 -15.50 -1.53 16.72
N GLY A 94 -16.30 -0.51 16.45
CA GLY A 94 -17.72 -0.48 16.85
C GLY A 94 -18.53 -1.57 16.16
#